data_AF-A0A1H6WSK4-F1
#
_entry.id   AF-A0A1H6WSK4-F1
#
_cell.length_a   1.000
_cell.length_b   1.000
_cell.length_c   1.000
_cell.angle_alpha   90.00
_cell.angle_beta   90.00
_cell.angle_gamma   90.00
#
_symmetry.space_group_name_H-M   'P 1'
#
loop_
_entity.id
_entity.type
_entity.pdbx_description
1 polymer ?
#
loop_
_entity_poly.entity_id
_entity_poly.type
_entity_poly.pdbx_seq_one_letter_code
_entity_poly.pdbx_strand_id
1 'polypeptide(L)'
;MKKNYISLILLWAFLGISFIGCTDHDIEPQAWLNDLETLLGQGTKTTIEGWINAGLDEEKTKEAFGKSGNKAGLFSSLKTAISIYDQRVYIEDWDRIPGIERGNYVANGLKSGASNPVWNNSELDLSAADAANFVDAKADDLPAGTKIYRVTGENPAGGYWTIQVSGSVGDVIGGTAVRPAWNNFSKMYVYEVPAGQTLKVWRGTTAAQQIADGVINPFLAGKAEQLFIPFVVRDAAFKSLVQEIPLPW
;
A
#
# COMPACT_ATOMS: atom_id res chain seq x y z
N MET A 1 66.44 -59.03 25.66
CA MET A 1 65.87 -60.19 24.94
C MET A 1 65.42 -59.72 23.57
N LYS A 2 66.03 -60.28 22.51
CA LYS A 2 65.70 -60.07 21.10
C LYS A 2 64.52 -60.95 20.68
N LYS A 3 63.70 -60.46 19.75
CA LYS A 3 62.90 -61.17 18.70
C LYS A 3 61.83 -60.18 18.20
N ASN A 4 61.38 -60.09 16.96
CA ASN A 4 61.86 -60.43 15.62
C ASN A 4 60.88 -59.70 14.67
N TYR A 5 61.35 -59.21 13.53
CA TYR A 5 60.51 -58.78 12.41
C TYR A 5 59.76 -59.98 11.79
N ILE A 6 58.48 -59.81 11.42
CA ILE A 6 57.86 -60.41 10.22
C ILE A 6 56.90 -59.36 9.63
N SER A 7 57.12 -59.03 8.36
CA SER A 7 56.22 -58.31 7.47
C SER A 7 55.45 -59.34 6.64
N LEU A 8 54.11 -59.21 6.46
CA LEU A 8 53.42 -59.63 5.22
C LEU A 8 51.92 -59.22 5.18
N ILE A 9 51.62 -58.32 4.24
CA ILE A 9 50.57 -58.38 3.18
C ILE A 9 49.06 -58.45 3.55
N LEU A 10 48.36 -57.42 3.02
CA LEU A 10 46.98 -57.30 2.50
C LEU A 10 45.91 -58.35 2.90
N LEU A 11 44.74 -57.84 3.31
CA LEU A 11 43.54 -57.95 2.46
C LEU A 11 42.47 -56.90 2.83
N TRP A 12 42.03 -56.18 1.81
CA TRP A 12 40.85 -55.33 1.81
C TRP A 12 39.57 -56.16 1.98
N ALA A 13 38.67 -55.71 2.86
CA ALA A 13 37.24 -56.04 2.76
C ALA A 13 36.42 -54.85 3.26
N PHE A 14 35.98 -54.03 2.31
CA PHE A 14 34.87 -53.10 2.47
C PHE A 14 33.60 -53.92 2.75
N LEU A 15 32.99 -53.76 3.93
CA LEU A 15 31.55 -53.94 4.07
C LEU A 15 30.94 -52.54 4.15
N GLY A 16 30.54 -52.02 2.99
CA GLY A 16 29.64 -50.89 2.90
C GLY A 16 28.27 -51.32 3.38
N ILE A 17 27.87 -50.86 4.56
CA ILE A 17 26.47 -50.84 4.95
C ILE A 17 25.80 -49.81 4.03
N SER A 18 25.07 -50.29 3.03
CA SER A 18 24.16 -49.48 2.26
C SER A 18 23.01 -49.07 3.18
N PHE A 19 23.14 -47.91 3.82
CA PHE A 19 21.95 -47.17 4.19
C PHE A 19 21.29 -46.78 2.87
N ILE A 20 20.17 -47.44 2.57
CA ILE A 20 19.15 -46.92 1.67
C ILE A 20 18.68 -45.63 2.35
N GLY A 21 19.33 -44.52 2.01
CA GLY A 21 18.77 -43.21 2.22
C GLY A 21 17.50 -43.18 1.40
N CYS A 22 16.35 -43.30 2.07
CA CYS A 22 15.11 -42.79 1.53
C CYS A 22 15.37 -41.29 1.34
N THR A 23 15.77 -40.90 0.14
CA THR A 23 15.75 -39.49 -0.25
C THR A 23 14.30 -39.09 -0.10
N ASP A 24 13.98 -38.35 0.96
CA ASP A 24 12.89 -37.38 0.89
C ASP A 24 13.09 -36.70 -0.46
N HIS A 25 12.13 -36.86 -1.36
CA HIS A 25 12.13 -36.09 -2.59
C HIS A 25 12.31 -34.64 -2.15
N ASP A 26 13.43 -34.03 -2.53
CA ASP A 26 13.68 -32.61 -2.40
C ASP A 26 12.50 -31.90 -3.07
N ILE A 27 11.48 -31.58 -2.28
CA ILE A 27 10.39 -30.71 -2.74
C ILE A 27 11.08 -29.37 -2.92
N GLU A 28 11.37 -29.03 -4.19
CA GLU A 28 11.88 -27.72 -4.54
C GLU A 28 10.96 -26.69 -3.85
N PRO A 29 11.50 -25.83 -2.95
CA PRO A 29 10.67 -24.94 -2.12
C PRO A 29 9.67 -24.10 -2.94
N GLN A 30 9.94 -23.93 -4.23
CA GLN A 30 9.18 -23.19 -5.22
C GLN A 30 8.48 -24.04 -6.29
N ALA A 31 8.24 -25.34 -6.04
CA ALA A 31 7.50 -26.20 -6.97
C ALA A 31 6.14 -25.59 -7.41
N TRP A 32 5.48 -24.86 -6.49
CA TRP A 32 4.23 -24.16 -6.76
C TRP A 32 4.35 -23.07 -7.85
N LEU A 33 5.53 -22.46 -8.02
CA LEU A 33 5.77 -21.50 -9.10
C LEU A 33 5.87 -22.18 -10.45
N ASN A 34 6.47 -23.37 -10.52
CA ASN A 34 6.53 -24.17 -11.75
C ASN A 34 5.12 -24.61 -12.17
N ASP A 35 4.27 -24.98 -11.20
CA ASP A 35 2.87 -25.31 -11.44
C ASP A 35 2.09 -24.10 -11.99
N LEU A 36 2.31 -22.91 -11.41
CA LEU A 36 1.69 -21.67 -11.89
C LEU A 36 2.19 -21.29 -13.29
N GLU A 37 3.47 -21.46 -13.61
CA GLU A 37 3.99 -21.21 -14.95
C GLU A 37 3.39 -22.17 -15.99
N THR A 38 3.21 -23.44 -15.62
CA THR A 38 2.50 -24.41 -16.48
C THR A 38 1.06 -23.99 -16.73
N LEU A 39 0.38 -23.45 -15.71
CA LEU A 39 -1.04 -23.08 -15.79
C LEU A 39 -1.28 -21.73 -16.48
N LEU A 40 -0.46 -20.73 -16.19
CA LEU A 40 -0.66 -19.33 -16.57
C LEU A 40 0.22 -18.89 -17.75
N GLY A 41 1.20 -19.72 -18.12
CA GLY A 41 2.10 -19.50 -19.26
C GLY A 41 3.48 -19.00 -18.86
N GLN A 42 4.38 -19.05 -19.86
CA GLN A 42 5.78 -18.70 -19.72
C GLN A 42 6.00 -17.29 -19.14
N GLY A 43 6.95 -17.17 -18.22
CA GLY A 43 7.31 -15.91 -17.57
C GLY A 43 6.49 -15.59 -16.33
N THR A 44 5.46 -16.39 -16.00
CA THR A 44 4.70 -16.27 -14.75
C THR A 44 5.61 -16.41 -13.54
N LYS A 45 6.44 -17.47 -13.49
CA LYS A 45 7.39 -17.71 -12.40
C LYS A 45 8.29 -16.52 -12.16
N THR A 46 9.02 -16.09 -13.19
CA THR A 46 9.92 -14.92 -13.12
C THR A 46 9.20 -13.63 -12.69
N THR A 47 7.96 -13.44 -13.11
CA THR A 47 7.16 -12.28 -12.71
C THR A 47 6.85 -12.31 -11.21
N ILE A 48 6.40 -13.45 -10.70
CA ILE A 48 6.07 -13.63 -9.27
C ILE A 48 7.32 -13.52 -8.41
N GLU A 49 8.43 -14.14 -8.81
CA GLU A 49 9.74 -14.00 -8.16
C GLU A 49 10.18 -12.53 -8.12
N GLY A 50 9.93 -11.78 -9.19
CA GLY A 50 10.17 -10.34 -9.23
C GLY A 50 9.41 -9.57 -8.15
N TRP A 51 8.14 -9.90 -7.92
CA TRP A 51 7.34 -9.28 -6.85
C TRP A 51 7.82 -9.68 -5.46
N ILE A 52 8.18 -10.94 -5.25
CA ILE A 52 8.72 -11.43 -3.97
C ILE A 52 10.04 -10.71 -3.65
N ASN A 53 10.94 -10.61 -4.64
CA ASN A 53 12.20 -9.88 -4.51
C ASN A 53 12.00 -8.38 -4.25
N ALA A 54 10.89 -7.80 -4.72
CA ALA A 54 10.50 -6.42 -4.43
C ALA A 54 9.86 -6.25 -3.04
N GLY A 55 9.67 -7.32 -2.27
CA GLY A 55 9.19 -7.30 -0.88
C GLY A 55 7.73 -7.75 -0.70
N LEU A 56 7.16 -8.47 -1.67
CA LEU A 56 5.90 -9.20 -1.49
C LEU A 56 6.17 -10.50 -0.72
N ASP A 57 5.30 -10.86 0.23
CA ASP A 57 5.51 -12.05 1.04
C ASP A 57 5.25 -13.34 0.23
N GLU A 58 6.24 -14.24 0.19
CA GLU A 58 6.17 -15.48 -0.59
C GLU A 58 5.08 -16.43 -0.10
N GLU A 59 4.95 -16.61 1.22
CA GLU A 59 3.96 -17.52 1.80
C GLU A 59 2.54 -17.01 1.54
N LYS A 60 2.29 -15.71 1.76
CA LYS A 60 0.99 -15.07 1.45
C LYS A 60 0.67 -15.11 -0.03
N THR A 61 1.67 -14.92 -0.89
CA THR A 61 1.48 -15.04 -2.35
C THR A 61 1.08 -16.46 -2.72
N LYS A 62 1.78 -17.47 -2.19
CA LYS A 62 1.45 -18.89 -2.40
C LYS A 62 0.06 -19.22 -1.87
N GLU A 63 -0.29 -18.79 -0.66
CA GLU A 63 -1.63 -18.96 -0.06
C GLU A 63 -2.72 -18.35 -0.94
N ALA A 64 -2.53 -17.12 -1.42
CA ALA A 64 -3.48 -16.41 -2.28
C ALA A 64 -3.74 -17.16 -3.59
N PHE A 65 -2.69 -17.63 -4.27
CA PHE A 65 -2.86 -18.46 -5.47
C PHE A 65 -3.48 -19.82 -5.15
N GLY A 66 -3.13 -20.42 -4.01
CA GLY A 66 -3.68 -21.69 -3.54
C GLY A 66 -5.19 -21.64 -3.36
N LYS A 67 -5.70 -20.61 -2.68
CA LYS A 67 -7.15 -20.43 -2.43
C LYS A 67 -7.93 -19.82 -3.60
N SER A 68 -7.25 -19.18 -4.56
CA SER A 68 -7.93 -18.54 -5.68
C SER A 68 -8.51 -19.56 -6.66
N GLY A 69 -9.83 -19.50 -6.84
CA GLY A 69 -10.55 -20.21 -7.89
C GLY A 69 -10.30 -19.63 -9.30
N ASN A 70 -9.76 -18.42 -9.40
CA ASN A 70 -9.37 -17.78 -10.65
C ASN A 70 -7.93 -17.26 -10.58
N LYS A 71 -6.97 -18.17 -10.78
CA LYS A 71 -5.53 -17.86 -10.69
C LYS A 71 -5.08 -16.85 -11.76
N ALA A 72 -5.63 -16.94 -12.98
CA ALA A 72 -5.34 -15.98 -14.04
C ALA A 72 -5.85 -14.56 -13.69
N GLY A 73 -7.04 -14.47 -13.09
CA GLY A 73 -7.59 -13.22 -12.58
C GLY A 73 -6.70 -12.61 -11.48
N LEU A 74 -6.31 -13.41 -10.49
CA LEU A 74 -5.40 -12.94 -9.42
C LEU A 74 -4.05 -12.48 -9.99
N PHE A 75 -3.45 -13.24 -10.89
CA PHE A 75 -2.19 -12.85 -11.54
C PHE A 75 -2.33 -11.53 -12.31
N SER A 76 -3.45 -11.35 -13.03
CA SER A 76 -3.75 -10.09 -13.71
C SER A 76 -3.86 -8.93 -12.72
N SER A 77 -4.61 -9.10 -11.63
CA SER A 77 -4.75 -8.08 -10.57
C SER A 77 -3.42 -7.69 -9.96
N LEU A 78 -2.56 -8.65 -9.63
CA LEU A 78 -1.22 -8.39 -9.09
C LEU A 78 -0.32 -7.68 -10.10
N LYS A 79 -0.45 -7.99 -11.39
CA LYS A 79 0.31 -7.35 -12.46
C LYS A 79 -0.13 -5.92 -12.74
N THR A 80 -1.42 -5.63 -12.58
CA THR A 80 -1.99 -4.27 -12.79
C THR A 80 -2.04 -3.43 -11.52
N ALA A 81 -1.65 -4.01 -10.38
CA ALA A 81 -1.62 -3.32 -9.11
C ALA A 81 -0.70 -2.09 -9.19
N ILE A 82 -1.17 -0.97 -8.66
CA ILE A 82 -0.47 0.31 -8.84
C ILE A 82 0.75 0.47 -7.93
N SER A 83 0.85 -0.35 -6.87
CA SER A 83 1.98 -0.40 -5.96
C SER A 83 2.07 -1.75 -5.26
N ILE A 84 3.17 -1.97 -4.54
CA ILE A 84 3.32 -3.13 -3.67
C ILE A 84 2.25 -3.19 -2.56
N TYR A 85 1.76 -2.04 -2.09
CA TYR A 85 0.70 -2.01 -1.09
C TYR A 85 -0.63 -2.50 -1.66
N ASP A 86 -0.90 -2.18 -2.93
CA ASP A 86 -2.08 -2.71 -3.64
C ASP A 86 -1.95 -4.22 -3.88
N GLN A 87 -0.74 -4.69 -4.25
CA GLN A 87 -0.45 -6.13 -4.33
C GLN A 87 -0.71 -6.85 -2.99
N ARG A 88 -0.28 -6.26 -1.87
CA ARG A 88 -0.52 -6.79 -0.52
C ARG A 88 -2.00 -6.92 -0.18
N VAL A 89 -2.86 -6.05 -0.71
CA VAL A 89 -4.32 -6.17 -0.56
C VAL A 89 -4.83 -7.43 -1.26
N TYR A 90 -4.42 -7.69 -2.51
CA TYR A 90 -4.87 -8.87 -3.27
C TYR A 90 -4.47 -10.21 -2.64
N ILE A 91 -3.30 -10.25 -1.99
CA ILE A 91 -2.83 -11.47 -1.30
C ILE A 91 -3.18 -11.50 0.19
N GLU A 92 -3.90 -10.49 0.69
CA GLU A 92 -4.27 -10.35 2.10
C GLU A 92 -3.06 -10.35 3.06
N ASP A 93 -1.92 -9.80 2.62
CA ASP A 93 -0.71 -9.59 3.43
C ASP A 93 -0.85 -8.34 4.30
N TRP A 94 -1.86 -8.38 5.16
CA TRP A 94 -2.26 -7.26 6.00
C TRP A 94 -1.15 -6.79 6.94
N ASP A 95 -0.32 -7.70 7.45
CA ASP A 95 0.74 -7.36 8.41
C ASP A 95 1.83 -6.46 7.81
N ARG A 96 1.92 -6.41 6.47
CA ARG A 96 2.85 -5.53 5.75
C ARG A 96 2.18 -4.32 5.12
N ILE A 97 0.89 -4.04 5.38
CA ILE A 97 0.28 -2.77 4.99
C ILE A 97 0.35 -1.82 6.19
N PRO A 98 1.18 -0.76 6.14
CA PRO A 98 1.37 0.13 7.27
C PRO A 98 0.13 0.99 7.51
N GLY A 99 -0.14 1.31 8.79
CA GLY A 99 -1.21 2.22 9.18
C GLY A 99 -2.63 1.62 9.26
N ILE A 100 -2.81 0.34 8.93
CA ILE A 100 -4.11 -0.32 9.05
C ILE A 100 -4.46 -0.62 10.52
N GLU A 101 -5.75 -0.63 10.86
CA GLU A 101 -6.24 -1.07 12.16
C GLU A 101 -6.97 -2.42 12.05
N ARG A 102 -6.78 -3.27 13.07
CA ARG A 102 -7.49 -4.56 13.21
C ARG A 102 -8.83 -4.32 13.89
N GLY A 103 -9.88 -4.92 13.34
CA GLY A 103 -11.25 -4.75 13.81
C GLY A 103 -12.22 -4.55 12.65
N ASN A 104 -13.51 -4.48 12.97
CA ASN A 104 -14.54 -4.28 11.94
C ASN A 104 -14.71 -2.78 11.67
N TYR A 105 -14.61 -2.41 10.40
CA TYR A 105 -14.93 -1.09 9.87
C TYR A 105 -16.33 -0.66 10.30
N VAL A 106 -16.43 0.57 10.81
CA VAL A 106 -17.68 1.27 11.06
C VAL A 106 -17.61 2.63 10.39
N ALA A 107 -18.58 2.91 9.50
CA ALA A 107 -18.66 4.18 8.81
C ALA A 107 -18.97 5.32 9.79
N ASN A 108 -18.03 6.24 9.95
CA ASN A 108 -18.13 7.40 10.85
C ASN A 108 -18.08 8.75 10.11
N GLY A 109 -18.09 8.74 8.78
CA GLY A 109 -18.13 9.95 7.97
C GLY A 109 -19.46 10.70 8.05
N LEU A 110 -19.41 12.02 7.85
CA LEU A 110 -20.58 12.90 7.79
C LEU A 110 -21.59 12.40 6.75
N LYS A 111 -22.89 12.59 7.04
CA LYS A 111 -24.00 12.11 6.19
C LYS A 111 -24.54 13.15 5.23
N SER A 112 -24.21 14.42 5.46
CA SER A 112 -24.66 15.55 4.66
C SER A 112 -23.48 16.44 4.30
N GLY A 113 -23.61 17.12 3.16
CA GLY A 113 -22.70 18.20 2.80
C GLY A 113 -22.77 19.38 3.76
N ALA A 114 -21.91 20.36 3.55
CA ALA A 114 -21.83 21.58 4.34
C ALA A 114 -21.63 22.80 3.44
N SER A 115 -22.20 23.94 3.84
CA SER A 115 -22.03 25.23 3.18
C SER A 115 -21.45 26.25 4.16
N ASN A 116 -20.76 27.27 3.66
CA ASN A 116 -20.28 28.38 4.48
C ASN A 116 -20.97 29.70 4.07
N PRO A 117 -21.84 30.30 4.93
CA PRO A 117 -22.53 31.53 4.59
C PRO A 117 -21.59 32.74 4.43
N VAL A 118 -20.40 32.72 5.05
CA VAL A 118 -19.41 33.80 4.92
C VAL A 118 -18.81 33.85 3.52
N TRP A 119 -18.56 32.69 2.91
CA TRP A 119 -18.05 32.62 1.55
C TRP A 119 -19.09 32.99 0.50
N ASN A 120 -20.38 32.79 0.81
CA ASN A 120 -21.52 33.12 -0.05
C ASN A 120 -21.33 32.66 -1.52
N ASN A 121 -20.79 31.45 -1.69
CA ASN A 121 -20.56 30.84 -2.98
C ASN A 121 -20.74 29.32 -2.88
N SER A 122 -21.78 28.80 -3.54
CA SER A 122 -22.12 27.37 -3.52
C SER A 122 -21.11 26.48 -4.23
N GLU A 123 -20.25 27.03 -5.10
CA GLU A 123 -19.17 26.26 -5.74
C GLU A 123 -18.05 25.87 -4.74
N LEU A 124 -18.06 26.48 -3.56
CA LEU A 124 -17.15 26.16 -2.46
C LEU A 124 -17.76 25.20 -1.44
N ASP A 125 -19.02 24.81 -1.60
CA ASP A 125 -19.69 23.91 -0.67
C ASP A 125 -19.05 22.52 -0.66
N LEU A 126 -19.04 21.91 0.52
CA LEU A 126 -18.62 20.52 0.69
C LEU A 126 -19.77 19.61 0.27
N SER A 127 -19.59 18.87 -0.82
CA SER A 127 -20.57 17.90 -1.28
C SER A 127 -20.79 16.80 -0.23
N ALA A 128 -21.94 16.12 -0.24
CA ALA A 128 -22.18 14.99 0.66
C ALA A 128 -21.17 13.83 0.44
N ALA A 129 -20.70 13.66 -0.80
CA ALA A 129 -19.70 12.64 -1.13
C ALA A 129 -18.34 12.97 -0.52
N ASP A 130 -17.92 14.25 -0.58
CA ASP A 130 -16.66 14.68 0.02
C ASP A 130 -16.77 14.75 1.55
N ALA A 131 -17.93 15.17 2.09
CA ALA A 131 -18.20 15.21 3.53
C ALA A 131 -18.08 13.83 4.17
N ALA A 132 -18.45 12.74 3.47
CA ALA A 132 -18.32 11.38 3.96
C ALA A 132 -16.86 10.97 4.27
N ASN A 133 -15.86 11.71 3.76
CA ASN A 133 -14.45 11.48 4.08
C ASN A 133 -14.02 12.14 5.40
N PHE A 134 -14.92 12.87 6.07
CA PHE A 134 -14.66 13.60 7.30
C PHE A 134 -15.54 13.10 8.45
N VAL A 135 -14.97 13.00 9.66
CA VAL A 135 -15.75 12.84 10.91
C VAL A 135 -16.40 14.17 11.29
N ASP A 136 -15.63 15.24 11.14
CA ASP A 136 -16.03 16.63 11.29
C ASP A 136 -15.41 17.45 10.15
N ALA A 137 -16.09 18.51 9.74
CA ALA A 137 -15.56 19.42 8.72
C ALA A 137 -15.97 20.85 9.04
N LYS A 138 -15.00 21.76 8.96
CA LYS A 138 -15.20 23.20 9.07
C LYS A 138 -14.59 23.90 7.86
N ALA A 139 -15.23 24.96 7.41
CA ALA A 139 -14.62 25.87 6.46
C ALA A 139 -13.47 26.63 7.13
N ASP A 140 -12.35 26.77 6.43
CA ASP A 140 -11.15 27.45 6.91
C ASP A 140 -10.53 28.27 5.77
N ASP A 141 -9.99 29.44 6.11
CA ASP A 141 -9.31 30.34 5.18
C ASP A 141 -7.82 30.33 5.52
N LEU A 142 -7.04 29.53 4.79
CA LEU A 142 -5.60 29.42 5.06
C LEU A 142 -4.89 30.71 4.62
N PRO A 143 -4.15 31.38 5.53
CA PRO A 143 -3.47 32.63 5.20
C PRO A 143 -2.24 32.39 4.31
N ALA A 144 -1.79 33.47 3.66
CA ALA A 144 -0.53 33.51 2.92
C ALA A 144 0.66 32.91 3.72
N GLY A 145 1.54 32.19 3.04
CA GLY A 145 2.69 31.49 3.62
C GLY A 145 2.34 30.13 4.26
N THR A 146 1.07 29.76 4.37
CA THR A 146 0.68 28.41 4.82
C THR A 146 1.11 27.38 3.79
N LYS A 147 1.75 26.31 4.25
CA LYS A 147 2.11 25.15 3.42
C LYS A 147 1.15 24.01 3.64
N ILE A 148 0.78 23.34 2.55
CA ILE A 148 -0.01 22.11 2.56
C ILE A 148 0.68 21.06 1.71
N TYR A 149 0.43 19.79 2.02
CA TYR A 149 1.16 18.66 1.46
C TYR A 149 0.22 17.60 0.91
N ARG A 150 0.69 16.88 -0.11
CA ARG A 150 -0.05 15.76 -0.71
C ARG A 150 0.93 14.69 -1.16
N VAL A 151 0.63 13.44 -0.81
CA VAL A 151 1.38 12.27 -1.30
C VAL A 151 0.56 11.62 -2.40
N THR A 152 1.10 11.53 -3.61
CA THR A 152 0.42 10.94 -4.77
C THR A 152 1.42 10.60 -5.87
N GLY A 153 1.25 9.49 -6.59
CA GLY A 153 1.92 9.30 -7.89
C GLY A 153 1.13 9.82 -9.09
N GLU A 154 -0.14 10.15 -8.85
CA GLU A 154 -1.08 10.62 -9.85
C GLU A 154 -1.16 12.16 -9.88
N ASN A 155 -2.33 12.71 -10.26
CA ASN A 155 -2.58 14.15 -10.32
C ASN A 155 -2.11 14.89 -9.03
N PRO A 156 -1.10 15.76 -9.15
CA PRO A 156 -0.53 16.48 -8.01
C PRO A 156 -1.48 17.54 -7.43
N ALA A 157 -2.45 18.02 -8.22
CA ALA A 157 -3.42 19.04 -7.82
C ALA A 157 -4.81 18.44 -7.47
N GLY A 158 -4.81 17.29 -6.77
CA GLY A 158 -6.02 16.67 -6.25
C GLY A 158 -6.72 17.50 -5.16
N GLY A 159 -7.89 17.05 -4.71
CA GLY A 159 -8.69 17.78 -3.70
C GLY A 159 -8.19 17.63 -2.27
N TYR A 160 -7.55 16.51 -1.93
CA TYR A 160 -7.22 16.14 -0.55
C TYR A 160 -5.76 16.42 -0.20
N TRP A 161 -5.53 17.14 0.89
CA TRP A 161 -4.21 17.62 1.33
C TRP A 161 -4.07 17.52 2.86
N THR A 162 -2.87 17.67 3.39
CA THR A 162 -2.57 17.74 4.82
C THR A 162 -1.84 19.03 5.17
N ILE A 163 -1.96 19.50 6.41
CA ILE A 163 -1.16 20.64 6.92
C ILE A 163 0.25 20.20 7.29
N GLN A 164 0.41 18.97 7.77
CA GLN A 164 1.70 18.42 8.20
C GLN A 164 2.27 17.51 7.13
N VAL A 165 3.60 17.51 7.02
CA VAL A 165 4.35 16.52 6.26
C VAL A 165 4.11 15.15 6.90
N SER A 166 3.61 14.18 6.13
CA SER A 166 3.51 12.79 6.57
C SER A 166 4.93 12.23 6.83
N GLY A 167 5.16 11.62 7.98
CA GLY A 167 6.46 11.04 8.34
C GLY A 167 6.67 9.63 7.77
N SER A 168 5.60 8.95 7.38
CA SER A 168 5.64 7.62 6.78
C SER A 168 4.50 7.39 5.79
N VAL A 169 4.63 6.37 4.95
CA VAL A 169 3.52 5.87 4.12
C VAL A 169 2.32 5.40 4.96
N GLY A 170 2.56 4.92 6.19
CA GLY A 170 1.51 4.50 7.12
C GLY A 170 0.63 5.66 7.59
N ASP A 171 1.21 6.87 7.67
CA ASP A 171 0.45 8.08 8.00
C ASP A 171 -0.53 8.44 6.87
N VAL A 172 -0.16 8.10 5.63
CA VAL A 172 -1.02 8.34 4.44
C VAL A 172 -2.08 7.24 4.31
N ILE A 173 -1.68 5.96 4.36
CA ILE A 173 -2.62 4.85 4.22
C ILE A 173 -3.59 4.81 5.40
N GLY A 174 -3.05 4.81 6.62
CA GLY A 174 -3.83 4.70 7.85
C GLY A 174 -4.44 6.02 8.30
N GLY A 175 -3.61 7.05 8.41
CA GLY A 175 -3.97 8.33 9.01
C GLY A 175 -4.94 9.15 8.16
N THR A 176 -4.71 9.25 6.85
CA THR A 176 -5.61 9.93 5.91
C THR A 176 -6.50 8.96 5.12
N ALA A 177 -6.56 7.70 5.55
CA ALA A 177 -7.43 6.67 5.00
C ALA A 177 -7.34 6.47 3.48
N VAL A 178 -6.15 6.64 2.88
CA VAL A 178 -5.96 6.45 1.44
C VAL A 178 -5.82 4.97 1.10
N ARG A 179 -6.75 4.43 0.30
CA ARG A 179 -6.67 3.03 -0.13
C ARG A 179 -5.43 2.77 -1.00
N PRO A 180 -4.74 1.63 -0.80
CA PRO A 180 -3.62 1.23 -1.65
C PRO A 180 -3.94 1.16 -3.15
N ALA A 181 -5.18 0.85 -3.51
CA ALA A 181 -5.65 0.80 -4.91
C ALA A 181 -5.83 2.19 -5.57
N TRP A 182 -5.71 3.29 -4.82
CA TRP A 182 -5.95 4.64 -5.33
C TRP A 182 -4.68 5.45 -5.56
N ASN A 183 -3.58 5.03 -4.95
CA ASN A 183 -2.35 5.79 -4.93
C ASN A 183 -1.14 4.84 -4.87
N ASN A 184 -0.08 5.16 -5.61
CA ASN A 184 1.16 4.40 -5.54
C ASN A 184 2.18 4.96 -4.53
N PHE A 185 1.85 6.08 -3.88
CA PHE A 185 2.62 6.75 -2.83
C PHE A 185 4.05 7.14 -3.23
N SER A 186 4.31 7.31 -4.53
CA SER A 186 5.66 7.48 -5.07
C SER A 186 6.22 8.90 -5.02
N LYS A 187 5.39 9.92 -4.77
CA LYS A 187 5.81 11.33 -4.77
C LYS A 187 5.09 12.15 -3.72
N MET A 188 5.73 13.24 -3.33
CA MET A 188 5.17 14.24 -2.43
C MET A 188 5.14 15.62 -3.10
N TYR A 189 4.10 16.36 -2.82
CA TYR A 189 3.88 17.70 -3.34
C TYR A 189 3.62 18.69 -2.22
N VAL A 190 4.02 19.93 -2.44
CA VAL A 190 3.73 21.07 -1.59
C VAL A 190 3.04 22.16 -2.39
N TYR A 191 2.11 22.85 -1.73
CA TYR A 191 1.58 24.13 -2.17
C TYR A 191 1.75 25.13 -1.03
N GLU A 192 2.22 26.33 -1.36
CA GLU A 192 2.31 27.46 -0.43
C GLU A 192 1.33 28.54 -0.85
N VAL A 193 0.47 28.98 0.07
CA VAL A 193 -0.52 30.04 -0.21
C VAL A 193 0.24 31.33 -0.57
N PRO A 194 0.03 31.91 -1.77
CA PRO A 194 0.77 33.09 -2.20
C PRO A 194 0.56 34.32 -1.32
N ALA A 195 1.55 35.21 -1.32
CA ALA A 195 1.45 36.51 -0.65
C ALA A 195 0.19 37.28 -1.10
N GLY A 196 -0.54 37.84 -0.15
CA GLY A 196 -1.77 38.59 -0.40
C GLY A 196 -2.99 37.74 -0.78
N GLN A 197 -2.88 36.41 -0.75
CA GLN A 197 -4.00 35.50 -1.02
C GLN A 197 -4.42 34.72 0.23
N THR A 198 -5.63 34.17 0.17
CA THR A 198 -6.14 33.17 1.12
C THR A 198 -6.62 31.96 0.34
N LEU A 199 -6.40 30.76 0.88
CA LEU A 199 -6.88 29.52 0.28
C LEU A 199 -8.08 29.01 1.07
N LYS A 200 -9.24 28.95 0.41
CA LYS A 200 -10.49 28.43 1.00
C LYS A 200 -10.47 26.90 0.97
N VAL A 201 -10.62 26.29 2.14
CA VAL A 201 -10.58 24.83 2.29
C VAL A 201 -11.63 24.35 3.29
N TRP A 202 -12.03 23.10 3.16
CA TRP A 202 -12.68 22.36 4.24
C TRP A 202 -11.62 21.60 5.02
N ARG A 203 -11.65 21.67 6.35
CA ARG A 203 -10.67 21.06 7.23
C ARG A 203 -11.36 20.22 8.28
N GLY A 204 -10.79 19.08 8.62
CA GLY A 204 -11.26 18.29 9.76
C GLY A 204 -10.66 16.91 9.83
N THR A 205 -11.18 16.10 10.75
CA THR A 205 -10.67 14.75 10.99
C THR A 205 -11.09 13.78 9.89
N THR A 206 -10.16 13.01 9.35
CA THR A 206 -10.40 11.98 8.33
C THR A 206 -11.27 10.86 8.90
N ALA A 207 -12.35 10.51 8.20
CA ALA A 207 -13.20 9.36 8.50
C ALA A 207 -12.48 8.03 8.22
N ALA A 208 -12.93 6.98 8.89
CA ALA A 208 -12.46 5.62 8.64
C ALA A 208 -12.96 5.12 7.28
N GLN A 209 -12.21 4.18 6.69
CA GLN A 209 -12.55 3.59 5.40
C GLN A 209 -12.21 2.11 5.34
N GLN A 210 -12.96 1.35 4.54
CA GLN A 210 -12.56 -0.01 4.16
C GLN A 210 -11.26 0.05 3.34
N ILE A 211 -10.34 -0.88 3.57
CA ILE A 211 -9.09 -0.95 2.82
C ILE A 211 -9.32 -1.34 1.35
N ALA A 212 -10.34 -2.15 1.09
CA ALA A 212 -10.85 -2.53 -0.22
C ALA A 212 -12.35 -2.81 -0.11
N ASP A 213 -13.06 -2.79 -1.23
CA ASP A 213 -14.51 -2.99 -1.22
C ASP A 213 -14.88 -4.35 -0.64
N GLY A 214 -15.76 -4.35 0.36
CA GLY A 214 -16.19 -5.56 1.06
C GLY A 214 -15.24 -6.06 2.14
N VAL A 215 -14.02 -5.50 2.26
CA VAL A 215 -13.09 -5.83 3.35
C VAL A 215 -13.39 -4.96 4.56
N ILE A 216 -14.05 -5.55 5.56
CA ILE A 216 -14.38 -4.87 6.82
C ILE A 216 -13.30 -5.03 7.89
N ASN A 217 -12.41 -6.01 7.79
CA ASN A 217 -11.29 -6.21 8.71
C ASN A 217 -10.09 -6.75 7.93
N PRO A 218 -8.93 -6.07 7.93
CA PRO A 218 -8.64 -4.79 8.60
C PRO A 218 -9.29 -3.59 7.92
N PHE A 219 -9.14 -2.40 8.50
CA PHE A 219 -9.65 -1.14 7.95
C PHE A 219 -8.63 -0.01 8.07
N LEU A 220 -8.88 1.09 7.36
CA LEU A 220 -8.11 2.33 7.45
C LEU A 220 -8.76 3.22 8.50
N ALA A 221 -8.02 3.55 9.55
CA ALA A 221 -8.58 4.21 10.71
C ALA A 221 -9.01 5.67 10.46
N GLY A 222 -8.33 6.34 9.53
CA GLY A 222 -8.38 7.78 9.41
C GLY A 222 -7.77 8.43 10.65
N LYS A 223 -8.49 9.39 11.24
CA LYS A 223 -8.13 10.16 12.46
C LYS A 223 -7.10 11.27 12.26
N ALA A 224 -6.28 11.25 11.21
CA ALA A 224 -5.44 12.40 10.91
C ALA A 224 -6.29 13.57 10.41
N GLU A 225 -5.82 14.79 10.65
CA GLU A 225 -6.42 15.98 10.04
C GLU A 225 -6.12 16.00 8.54
N GLN A 226 -7.14 16.30 7.74
CA GLN A 226 -7.01 16.52 6.31
C GLN A 226 -7.73 17.79 5.88
N LEU A 227 -7.42 18.21 4.67
CA LEU A 227 -8.03 19.32 3.96
C LEU A 227 -8.69 18.81 2.69
N PHE A 228 -9.81 19.42 2.33
CA PHE A 228 -10.41 19.33 1.01
C PHE A 228 -10.46 20.72 0.37
N ILE A 229 -9.85 20.84 -0.80
CA ILE A 229 -9.85 22.06 -1.61
C ILE A 229 -10.95 21.94 -2.67
N PRO A 230 -11.98 22.79 -2.64
CA PRO A 230 -13.06 22.78 -3.64
C PRO A 230 -12.53 22.84 -5.07
N PHE A 231 -13.24 22.23 -6.01
CA PHE A 231 -12.79 22.12 -7.40
C PHE A 231 -12.50 23.49 -8.04
N VAL A 232 -13.35 24.49 -7.80
CA VAL A 232 -13.19 25.85 -8.35
C VAL A 232 -11.95 26.58 -7.84
N VAL A 233 -11.40 26.17 -6.69
CA VAL A 233 -10.16 26.73 -6.13
C VAL A 233 -8.92 26.10 -6.79
N ARG A 234 -9.03 24.90 -7.37
CA ARG A 234 -7.93 24.15 -8.00
C ARG A 234 -7.77 24.48 -9.47
N ASP A 235 -7.75 25.78 -9.78
CA ASP A 235 -7.64 26.32 -11.13
C ASP A 235 -6.21 26.18 -11.71
N ALA A 236 -5.96 26.81 -12.86
CA ALA A 236 -4.64 26.78 -13.50
C ALA A 236 -3.55 27.46 -12.66
N ALA A 237 -3.91 28.52 -11.90
CA ALA A 237 -2.96 29.22 -11.04
C ALA A 237 -2.55 28.33 -9.86
N PHE A 238 -3.51 27.69 -9.19
CA PHE A 238 -3.22 26.71 -8.14
C PHE A 238 -2.30 25.61 -8.65
N LYS A 239 -2.66 24.99 -9.79
CA LYS A 239 -1.88 23.91 -10.42
C LYS A 239 -0.44 24.31 -10.73
N SER A 240 -0.22 25.54 -11.19
CA SER A 240 1.12 26.05 -11.54
C SER A 240 2.05 26.23 -10.33
N LEU A 241 1.48 26.30 -9.12
CA LEU A 241 2.21 26.54 -7.87
C LEU A 241 2.48 25.25 -7.08
N VAL A 242 1.90 24.12 -7.49
CA VAL A 242 2.18 22.83 -6.86
C VAL A 242 3.57 22.35 -7.24
N GLN A 243 4.42 22.09 -6.25
CA GLN A 243 5.81 21.70 -6.44
C GLN A 243 6.06 20.29 -5.90
N GLU A 244 6.75 19.46 -6.68
CA GLU A 244 7.23 18.17 -6.19
C GLU A 244 8.38 18.40 -5.19
N ILE A 245 8.34 17.69 -4.07
CA ILE A 245 9.38 17.68 -3.04
C ILE A 245 9.78 16.23 -2.73
N PRO A 246 10.99 16.00 -2.18
CA PRO A 246 11.39 14.65 -1.78
C PRO A 246 10.42 14.04 -0.78
N LEU A 247 10.17 12.73 -0.92
CA LEU A 247 9.51 11.95 0.13
C LEU A 247 10.42 11.88 1.36
N PRO A 248 9.85 11.93 2.58
CA PRO A 248 10.63 11.87 3.81
C PRO A 248 11.00 10.45 4.25
N TRP A 249 10.71 9.43 3.43
CA TRP A 249 11.03 8.01 3.66
C TRP A 249 11.64 7.33 2.43
#